data_AF-A0A6I4Q609-F1
#
_entry.id   AF-A0A6I4Q609-F1
#
_cell.length_a   1.000
_cell.length_b   1.000
_cell.length_c   1.000
_cell.angle_alpha   90.00
_cell.angle_beta   90.00
_cell.angle_gamma   90.00
#
_symmetry.space_group_name_H-M   'P 1'
#
loop_
_entity.id
_entity.type
_entity.pdbx_description
1 polymer ?
#
loop_
_entity_poly.entity_id
_entity_poly.type
_entity_poly.pdbx_seq_one_letter_code
_entity_poly.pdbx_strand_id
1 'polypeptide(L)'
;MGLPEGFRTEKTLALENEFKKFEVELLENLTNEDFRILGMYIQTYNFIDLNIRRCFNVLNEKGILITSQKELNIIPNLVNKIISCLSELSLNYEQRKEAEEKLEEIKFRRNHRNIFAHFAAKRIPNQDAIVFMTNDPIDMKKIFKRISPSDAIFYAIYDIADIRGLVKHMLSYENWLAEFTSMIIKI
;
A
#
# COMPACT_ATOMS: atom_id res chain seq x y z
N MET A 1 -2.65 -13.87 -13.22
CA MET A 1 -1.45 -14.29 -12.45
C MET A 1 -1.26 -13.32 -11.29
N GLY A 2 -1.02 -13.87 -10.09
CA GLY A 2 -0.94 -13.14 -8.82
C GLY A 2 0.19 -12.12 -8.70
N LEU A 3 -0.04 -11.11 -7.86
CA LEU A 3 0.88 -10.08 -7.37
C LEU A 3 2.15 -10.68 -6.66
N PRO A 4 3.16 -9.85 -6.31
CA PRO A 4 4.60 -10.11 -6.49
C PRO A 4 5.14 -11.39 -5.82
N GLU A 5 6.17 -11.97 -6.44
CA GLU A 5 6.79 -13.30 -6.17
C GLU A 5 7.16 -13.58 -4.69
N GLY A 6 7.27 -12.56 -3.84
CA GLY A 6 7.82 -12.66 -2.48
C GLY A 6 6.96 -13.35 -1.42
N PHE A 7 5.72 -13.78 -1.72
CA PHE A 7 4.80 -14.30 -0.69
C PHE A 7 4.05 -15.59 -1.06
N ARG A 8 4.57 -16.39 -2.01
CA ARG A 8 4.00 -17.71 -2.30
C ARG A 8 4.33 -18.70 -1.18
N THR A 9 3.42 -18.83 -0.23
CA THR A 9 3.42 -19.87 0.81
C THR A 9 2.50 -21.03 0.40
N GLU A 10 2.66 -22.19 1.04
CA GLU A 10 1.74 -23.33 0.86
C GLU A 10 0.28 -22.93 1.06
N LYS A 11 0.02 -22.05 2.05
CA LYS A 11 -1.30 -21.50 2.33
C LYS A 11 -1.85 -20.68 1.16
N THR A 12 -1.05 -19.78 0.58
CA THR A 12 -1.49 -18.97 -0.57
C THR A 12 -1.71 -19.83 -1.82
N LEU A 13 -0.92 -20.88 -2.02
CA LEU A 13 -1.10 -21.84 -3.12
C LEU A 13 -2.39 -22.65 -2.93
N ALA A 14 -2.70 -23.07 -1.71
CA ALA A 14 -3.94 -23.75 -1.39
C ALA A 14 -5.17 -22.87 -1.68
N LEU A 15 -5.12 -21.60 -1.26
CA LEU A 15 -6.19 -20.63 -1.55
C LEU A 15 -6.35 -20.37 -3.06
N GLU A 16 -5.24 -20.28 -3.80
CA GLU A 16 -5.29 -20.13 -5.27
C GLU A 16 -5.90 -21.37 -5.95
N ASN A 17 -5.55 -22.57 -5.48
CA ASN A 17 -6.14 -23.81 -6.00
C ASN A 17 -7.64 -23.92 -5.67
N GLU A 18 -8.06 -23.44 -4.51
CA GLU A 18 -9.48 -23.38 -4.15
C GLU A 18 -10.23 -22.37 -5.03
N PHE A 19 -9.69 -21.15 -5.18
CA PHE A 19 -10.27 -20.12 -6.03
C PHE A 19 -10.50 -20.60 -7.48
N LYS A 20 -9.55 -21.36 -8.04
CA LYS A 20 -9.64 -21.92 -9.40
C LYS A 20 -10.81 -22.88 -9.62
N LYS A 21 -11.51 -23.32 -8.57
CA LYS A 21 -12.71 -24.17 -8.67
C LYS A 21 -13.98 -23.38 -8.94
N PHE A 22 -13.94 -22.05 -8.85
CA PHE A 22 -15.11 -21.18 -8.93
C PHE A 22 -15.04 -20.24 -10.12
N GLU A 23 -16.18 -20.10 -10.82
CA GLU A 23 -16.42 -18.99 -11.72
C GLU A 23 -16.69 -17.70 -10.92
N VAL A 24 -16.45 -16.54 -11.52
CA VAL A 24 -16.53 -15.23 -10.85
C VAL A 24 -17.93 -14.97 -10.26
N GLU A 25 -19.00 -15.37 -10.96
CA GLU A 25 -20.37 -15.23 -10.46
C GLU A 25 -20.69 -16.09 -9.21
N LEU A 26 -19.90 -17.12 -8.93
CA LEU A 26 -20.10 -18.02 -7.78
C LEU A 26 -19.40 -17.53 -6.51
N LEU A 27 -18.65 -16.42 -6.59
CA LEU A 27 -17.95 -15.85 -5.44
C LEU A 27 -18.89 -15.12 -4.49
N GLU A 28 -18.61 -15.27 -3.20
CA GLU A 28 -19.40 -14.69 -2.12
C GLU A 28 -19.18 -13.17 -2.00
N ASN A 29 -20.21 -12.45 -1.59
CA ASN A 29 -20.08 -11.03 -1.25
C ASN A 29 -19.19 -10.83 -0.02
N LEU A 30 -18.55 -9.66 0.05
CA LEU A 30 -17.86 -9.23 1.26
C LEU A 30 -18.85 -9.09 2.43
N THR A 31 -18.40 -9.49 3.61
CA THR A 31 -19.13 -9.24 4.86
C THR A 31 -18.90 -7.80 5.35
N ASN A 32 -19.70 -7.35 6.33
CA ASN A 32 -19.47 -6.06 7.00
C ASN A 32 -18.08 -5.99 7.64
N GLU A 33 -17.59 -7.10 8.16
CA GLU A 33 -16.27 -7.17 8.77
C GLU A 33 -15.15 -7.00 7.74
N ASP A 34 -15.31 -7.59 6.55
CA ASP A 34 -14.35 -7.42 5.45
C ASP A 34 -14.29 -5.96 5.01
N PHE A 35 -15.45 -5.32 4.81
CA PHE A 35 -15.51 -3.88 4.51
C PHE A 35 -14.84 -3.05 5.60
N ARG A 36 -15.04 -3.38 6.87
CA ARG A 36 -14.40 -2.69 7.99
C ARG A 36 -12.88 -2.79 7.92
N ILE A 37 -12.33 -3.99 7.78
CA ILE A 37 -10.88 -4.21 7.75
C ILE A 37 -10.23 -3.50 6.55
N LEU A 38 -10.84 -3.61 5.36
CA LEU A 38 -10.35 -2.92 4.17
C LEU A 38 -10.41 -1.40 4.33
N GLY A 39 -11.54 -0.90 4.85
CA GLY A 39 -11.72 0.52 5.16
C GLY A 39 -10.68 1.06 6.14
N MET A 40 -10.36 0.29 7.19
CA MET A 40 -9.31 0.65 8.15
C MET A 40 -7.96 0.81 7.45
N TYR A 41 -7.54 -0.17 6.65
CA TYR A 41 -6.25 -0.09 5.95
C TYR A 41 -6.17 1.11 4.99
N ILE A 42 -7.25 1.34 4.23
CA ILE A 42 -7.34 2.45 3.28
C ILE A 42 -7.27 3.79 4.03
N GLN A 43 -7.99 3.95 5.14
CA GLN A 43 -7.99 5.21 5.89
C GLN A 43 -6.68 5.46 6.63
N THR A 44 -6.04 4.43 7.18
CA THR A 44 -4.67 4.52 7.72
C THR A 44 -3.72 5.09 6.67
N TYR A 45 -3.79 4.58 5.44
CA TYR A 45 -2.96 5.09 4.34
C TYR A 45 -3.35 6.48 3.85
N ASN A 46 -4.62 6.86 3.91
CA ASN A 46 -5.02 8.24 3.60
C ASN A 46 -4.37 9.22 4.58
N PHE A 47 -4.31 8.87 5.86
CA PHE A 47 -3.66 9.70 6.88
C PHE A 47 -2.13 9.70 6.75
N ILE A 48 -1.53 8.56 6.38
CA ILE A 48 -0.11 8.48 6.01
C ILE A 48 0.19 9.38 4.80
N ASP A 49 -0.57 9.26 3.71
CA ASP A 49 -0.40 10.05 2.48
C ASP A 49 -0.53 11.56 2.79
N LEU A 50 -1.46 11.93 3.67
CA LEU A 50 -1.61 13.31 4.16
C LEU A 50 -0.35 13.80 4.87
N ASN A 51 0.19 13.02 5.82
CA ASN A 51 1.37 13.44 6.58
C ASN A 51 2.65 13.43 5.74
N ILE A 52 2.81 12.51 4.77
CA ILE A 52 3.89 12.58 3.77
C ILE A 52 3.84 13.92 3.03
N ARG A 53 2.65 14.32 2.56
CA ARG A 53 2.49 15.62 1.86
C ARG A 53 2.81 16.80 2.76
N ARG A 54 2.33 16.79 4.00
CA ARG A 54 2.63 17.84 4.99
C ARG A 54 4.13 17.97 5.24
N CYS A 55 4.79 16.83 5.50
CA CYS A 55 6.23 16.77 5.69
C CYS A 55 6.98 17.33 4.47
N PHE A 56 6.63 16.85 3.27
CA PHE A 56 7.21 17.33 2.03
C PHE A 56 7.05 18.85 1.83
N ASN A 57 5.84 19.38 2.04
CA ASN A 57 5.56 20.80 1.85
C ASN A 57 6.41 21.67 2.78
N VAL A 58 6.52 21.30 4.06
CA VAL A 58 7.33 22.03 5.04
C VAL A 58 8.81 22.02 4.67
N LEU A 59 9.34 20.87 4.27
CA LEU A 59 10.73 20.74 3.86
C LEU A 59 11.02 21.55 2.58
N ASN A 60 10.07 21.60 1.66
CA ASN A 60 10.16 22.41 0.45
C ASN A 60 10.08 23.92 0.75
N GLU A 61 9.18 24.35 1.64
CA GLU A 61 9.08 25.74 2.10
C GLU A 61 10.36 26.23 2.80
N LYS A 62 11.03 25.35 3.54
CA LYS A 62 12.31 25.65 4.20
C LYS A 62 13.52 25.60 3.27
N GLY A 63 13.34 25.26 2.00
CA GLY A 63 14.43 25.11 1.03
C GLY A 63 15.33 23.91 1.28
N ILE A 64 14.95 22.99 2.18
CA ILE A 64 15.67 21.73 2.44
C ILE A 64 15.45 20.76 1.27
N LEU A 65 14.24 20.77 0.70
CA LEU A 65 13.92 20.06 -0.53
C LEU A 65 13.79 21.05 -1.69
N ILE A 66 14.44 20.73 -2.81
CA ILE A 66 14.25 21.41 -4.09
C ILE A 66 13.56 20.42 -5.03
N THR A 67 12.36 20.77 -5.49
CA THR A 67 11.62 19.96 -6.46
C THR A 67 11.14 20.79 -7.64
N SER A 68 10.94 20.14 -8.78
CA SER A 68 10.21 20.73 -9.90
C SER A 68 8.72 20.43 -9.78
N GLN A 69 7.85 21.34 -10.24
CA GLN A 69 6.39 21.17 -10.17
C GLN A 69 5.86 19.84 -10.76
N LYS A 70 6.61 19.20 -11.68
CA LYS A 70 6.24 17.91 -12.27
C LYS A 70 6.33 16.71 -11.31
N GLU A 71 7.09 16.81 -10.22
CA GLU A 71 7.32 15.69 -9.29
C GLU A 71 6.26 15.60 -8.16
N LEU A 72 5.41 16.61 -8.00
CA LEU A 72 4.50 16.79 -6.85
C LEU A 72 3.32 15.80 -6.77
N ASN A 73 3.06 15.05 -7.85
CA ASN A 73 1.82 14.30 -7.99
C ASN A 73 1.91 12.83 -7.55
N ILE A 74 3.11 12.30 -7.27
CA ILE A 74 3.31 10.87 -7.03
C ILE A 74 3.87 10.64 -5.62
N ILE A 75 3.05 10.12 -4.70
CA ILE A 75 3.43 9.90 -3.29
C ILE A 75 4.73 9.08 -3.14
N PRO A 76 4.94 7.94 -3.83
CA PRO A 76 6.22 7.23 -3.77
C PRO A 76 7.44 8.12 -4.04
N ASN A 77 7.31 9.10 -4.94
CA ASN A 77 8.38 10.04 -5.23
C ASN A 77 8.59 11.00 -4.05
N LEU A 78 7.51 11.45 -3.40
CA LEU A 78 7.59 12.30 -2.21
C LEU A 78 8.33 11.59 -1.06
N VAL A 79 8.05 10.30 -0.83
CA VAL A 79 8.76 9.52 0.20
C VAL A 79 10.26 9.46 -0.10
N ASN A 80 10.64 9.11 -1.32
CA ASN A 80 12.06 9.06 -1.71
C ASN A 80 12.74 10.42 -1.55
N LYS A 81 12.04 11.52 -1.82
CA LYS A 81 12.56 12.88 -1.61
C LYS A 81 12.78 13.14 -0.12
N ILE A 82 11.83 12.84 0.77
CA ILE A 82 12.07 13.10 2.20
C ILE A 82 13.20 12.22 2.74
N ILE A 83 13.30 10.96 2.28
CA ILE A 83 14.45 10.07 2.61
C ILE A 83 15.77 10.75 2.20
N SER A 84 15.85 11.26 0.97
CA SER A 84 17.07 11.88 0.44
C SER A 84 17.54 13.12 1.20
N CYS A 85 16.66 13.79 1.94
CA CYS A 85 17.00 14.97 2.73
C CYS A 85 17.03 14.73 4.24
N LEU A 86 16.92 13.48 4.71
CA LEU A 86 17.07 13.18 6.15
C LEU A 86 18.46 13.57 6.66
N SER A 87 19.46 13.69 5.77
CA SER A 87 20.80 14.17 6.10
C SER A 87 20.85 15.61 6.60
N GLU A 88 19.94 16.43 6.08
CA GLU A 88 19.85 17.87 6.33
C GLU A 88 19.07 18.18 7.63
N LEU A 89 18.41 17.18 8.21
CA LEU A 89 17.70 17.31 9.46
C LEU A 89 18.66 17.15 10.65
N SER A 90 18.37 17.85 11.75
CA SER A 90 19.09 17.73 13.03
C SER A 90 18.74 16.41 13.76
N LEU A 91 18.87 15.29 13.07
CA LEU A 91 18.68 13.94 13.59
C LEU A 91 20.02 13.28 13.85
N ASN A 92 20.12 12.53 14.94
CA ASN A 92 21.26 11.65 15.16
C ASN A 92 21.22 10.44 14.19
N TYR A 93 22.30 9.67 14.15
CA TYR A 93 22.44 8.53 13.23
C TYR A 93 21.32 7.49 13.38
N GLU A 94 20.98 7.11 14.62
CA GLU A 94 19.93 6.11 14.87
C GLU A 94 18.54 6.61 14.47
N GLN A 95 18.21 7.87 14.80
CA GLN A 95 16.95 8.49 14.39
C GLN A 95 16.80 8.58 12.88
N ARG A 96 17.90 8.89 12.18
CA ARG A 96 17.93 8.96 10.72
C ARG A 96 17.68 7.59 10.11
N LYS A 97 18.39 6.58 10.59
CA LYS A 97 18.25 5.19 10.14
C LYS A 97 16.83 4.67 10.38
N GLU A 98 16.29 4.91 11.57
CA GLU A 98 14.91 4.54 11.91
C GLU A 98 13.90 5.22 10.97
N ALA A 99 14.08 6.52 10.69
CA ALA A 99 13.21 7.25 9.78
C ALA A 99 13.26 6.70 8.35
N GLU A 100 14.45 6.39 7.84
CA GLU A 100 14.65 5.78 6.53
C GLU A 100 13.94 4.42 6.44
N GLU A 101 14.19 3.51 7.39
CA GLU A 101 13.58 2.17 7.43
C GLU A 101 12.05 2.24 7.48
N LYS A 102 11.50 3.17 8.29
CA LYS A 102 10.04 3.34 8.40
C LYS A 102 9.41 3.93 7.15
N LEU A 103 10.06 4.89 6.51
CA LEU A 103 9.60 5.47 5.25
C LEU A 103 9.65 4.45 4.10
N GLU A 104 10.67 3.60 4.06
CA GLU A 104 10.78 2.50 3.10
C GLU A 104 9.66 1.46 3.29
N GLU A 105 9.35 1.08 4.53
CA GLU A 105 8.24 0.17 4.82
C GLU A 105 6.89 0.77 4.38
N ILE A 106 6.64 2.06 4.69
CA ILE A 106 5.43 2.78 4.25
C ILE A 106 5.30 2.72 2.72
N LYS A 107 6.40 2.98 2.00
CA LYS A 107 6.45 2.95 0.53
C LYS A 107 6.16 1.54 0.00
N PHE A 108 6.79 0.52 0.58
CA PHE A 108 6.63 -0.87 0.18
C PHE A 108 5.18 -1.35 0.33
N ARG A 109 4.57 -1.05 1.47
CA ARG A 109 3.22 -1.50 1.83
C ARG A 109 2.10 -0.74 1.11
N ARG A 110 2.39 0.42 0.52
CA ARG A 110 1.42 1.25 -0.24
C ARG A 110 0.76 0.49 -1.39
N ASN A 111 1.43 -0.50 -1.98
CA ASN A 111 0.87 -1.31 -3.05
C ASN A 111 -0.37 -2.09 -2.61
N HIS A 112 -0.41 -2.57 -1.35
CA HIS A 112 -1.60 -3.23 -0.79
C HIS A 112 -2.80 -2.28 -0.76
N ARG A 113 -2.59 -1.01 -0.37
CA ARG A 113 -3.66 -0.01 -0.34
C ARG A 113 -4.23 0.24 -1.72
N ASN A 114 -3.37 0.31 -2.75
CA ASN A 114 -3.85 0.48 -4.13
C ASN A 114 -4.75 -0.68 -4.55
N ILE A 115 -4.37 -1.93 -4.23
CA ILE A 115 -5.19 -3.11 -4.51
C ILE A 115 -6.53 -3.01 -3.78
N PHE A 116 -6.51 -2.78 -2.46
CA PHE A 116 -7.73 -2.77 -1.64
C PHE A 116 -8.69 -1.64 -2.01
N ALA A 117 -8.18 -0.50 -2.51
CA ALA A 117 -9.00 0.66 -2.86
C ALA A 117 -9.56 0.62 -4.29
N HIS A 118 -8.92 -0.09 -5.21
CA HIS A 118 -9.24 0.01 -6.64
C HIS A 118 -9.71 -1.30 -7.29
N PHE A 119 -9.40 -2.45 -6.70
CA PHE A 119 -9.79 -3.74 -7.28
C PHE A 119 -11.17 -4.16 -6.78
N ALA A 120 -11.92 -4.85 -7.63
CA ALA A 120 -13.17 -5.49 -7.23
C ALA A 120 -12.86 -6.66 -6.28
N ALA A 121 -13.56 -6.75 -5.16
CA ALA A 121 -13.26 -7.74 -4.12
C ALA A 121 -14.45 -8.65 -3.83
N LYS A 122 -14.17 -9.94 -3.68
CA LYS A 122 -15.13 -11.00 -3.33
C LYS A 122 -14.49 -12.00 -2.38
N ARG A 123 -15.29 -12.73 -1.61
CA ARG A 123 -14.82 -13.84 -0.78
C ARG A 123 -14.71 -15.11 -1.62
N ILE A 124 -13.69 -15.92 -1.32
CA ILE A 124 -13.60 -17.29 -1.84
C ILE A 124 -14.52 -18.17 -0.99
N PRO A 125 -15.48 -18.90 -1.59
CA PRO A 125 -16.43 -19.69 -0.82
C PRO A 125 -15.77 -20.66 0.15
N ASN A 126 -16.32 -20.74 1.38
CA ASN A 126 -15.81 -21.57 2.48
C ASN A 126 -14.36 -21.29 2.92
N GLN A 127 -13.77 -20.14 2.56
CA GLN A 127 -12.42 -19.75 2.97
C GLN A 127 -12.42 -18.42 3.74
N ASP A 128 -11.44 -18.22 4.65
CA ASP A 128 -11.19 -16.91 5.27
C ASP A 128 -10.26 -16.04 4.40
N ALA A 129 -10.64 -15.88 3.12
CA ALA A 129 -9.82 -15.20 2.12
C ALA A 129 -10.66 -14.35 1.16
N ILE A 130 -10.04 -13.27 0.69
CA ILE A 130 -10.60 -12.33 -0.29
C ILE A 130 -9.77 -12.40 -1.57
N VAL A 131 -10.46 -12.52 -2.71
CA VAL A 131 -9.86 -12.31 -4.03
C VAL A 131 -10.17 -10.90 -4.50
N PHE A 132 -9.13 -10.19 -4.91
CA PHE A 132 -9.18 -8.87 -5.52
C PHE A 132 -8.93 -9.03 -7.00
N MET A 133 -9.76 -8.43 -7.85
CA MET A 133 -9.77 -8.62 -9.29
C MET A 133 -9.75 -7.27 -10.02
N THR A 134 -9.00 -7.20 -11.13
CA THR A 134 -9.00 -6.04 -12.02
C THR A 134 -8.87 -6.48 -13.48
N ASN A 135 -9.50 -5.72 -14.36
CA ASN A 135 -9.27 -5.74 -15.80
C ASN A 135 -8.80 -4.36 -16.32
N ASP A 136 -8.33 -3.46 -15.44
CA ASP A 136 -7.86 -2.14 -15.84
C ASP A 136 -6.54 -2.25 -16.64
N PRO A 137 -6.50 -1.83 -17.92
CA PRO A 137 -5.30 -1.87 -18.76
C PRO A 137 -4.08 -1.14 -18.18
N ILE A 138 -4.28 -0.09 -17.36
CA ILE A 138 -3.21 0.66 -16.71
C ILE A 138 -2.54 -0.22 -15.64
N ASP A 139 -3.33 -0.91 -14.82
CA ASP A 139 -2.84 -1.82 -13.81
C ASP A 139 -2.18 -3.05 -14.45
N MET A 140 -2.80 -3.59 -15.51
CA MET A 140 -2.22 -4.67 -16.31
C MET A 140 -0.84 -4.28 -16.89
N LYS A 141 -0.73 -3.08 -17.48
CA LYS A 141 0.50 -2.61 -18.12
C LYS A 141 1.61 -2.35 -17.10
N LYS A 142 1.28 -1.78 -15.94
CA LYS A 142 2.26 -1.55 -14.85
C LYS A 142 2.85 -2.86 -14.34
N ILE A 143 2.05 -3.93 -14.27
CA ILE A 143 2.46 -5.20 -13.69
C ILE A 143 3.11 -6.12 -14.73
N PHE A 144 2.52 -6.28 -15.93
CA PHE A 144 2.95 -7.28 -16.92
C PHE A 144 3.82 -6.74 -18.05
N LYS A 145 3.97 -5.41 -18.17
CA LYS A 145 4.70 -4.74 -19.26
C LYS A 145 4.27 -5.22 -20.68
N ARG A 146 3.08 -5.80 -20.83
CA ARG A 146 2.48 -6.32 -22.08
C ARG A 146 0.99 -6.00 -22.13
N ILE A 147 0.43 -5.94 -23.34
CA ILE A 147 -1.02 -5.81 -23.57
C ILE A 147 -1.64 -7.19 -23.30
N SER A 148 -2.47 -7.29 -22.26
CA SER A 148 -3.22 -8.52 -21.99
C SER A 148 -4.41 -8.64 -22.94
N PRO A 149 -4.91 -9.86 -23.22
CA PRO A 149 -6.18 -10.05 -23.92
C PRO A 149 -7.30 -9.25 -23.25
N SER A 150 -8.27 -8.75 -24.03
CA SER A 150 -9.36 -7.87 -23.53
C SER A 150 -10.16 -8.45 -22.36
N ASP A 151 -10.19 -9.78 -22.26
CA ASP A 151 -11.04 -10.52 -21.32
C ASP A 151 -10.23 -11.10 -20.15
N ALA A 152 -8.94 -10.80 -20.04
CA ALA A 152 -8.09 -11.31 -18.97
C ALA A 152 -8.37 -10.57 -17.65
N ILE A 153 -8.66 -11.32 -16.58
CA ILE A 153 -8.77 -10.79 -15.22
C ILE A 153 -7.48 -11.06 -14.46
N PHE A 154 -6.90 -10.01 -13.89
CA PHE A 154 -5.83 -10.12 -12.90
C PHE A 154 -6.41 -10.23 -11.53
N TYR A 155 -5.74 -10.98 -10.66
CA TYR A 155 -6.19 -11.13 -9.30
C TYR A 155 -5.05 -11.20 -8.30
N ALA A 156 -5.37 -10.88 -7.05
CA ALA A 156 -4.57 -11.20 -5.89
C ALA A 156 -5.46 -11.78 -4.80
N ILE A 157 -4.94 -12.77 -4.08
CA ILE A 157 -5.64 -13.43 -3.00
C ILE A 157 -4.96 -13.05 -1.69
N TYR A 158 -5.75 -12.64 -0.72
CA TYR A 158 -5.28 -12.33 0.62
C TYR A 158 -6.07 -13.17 1.62
N ASP A 159 -5.37 -13.79 2.55
CA ASP A 159 -5.98 -14.27 3.78
C ASP A 159 -6.40 -13.06 4.64
N ILE A 160 -7.60 -13.13 5.22
CA ILE A 160 -8.13 -12.00 5.98
C ILE A 160 -7.32 -11.75 7.26
N ALA A 161 -6.76 -12.79 7.89
CA ALA A 161 -5.87 -12.62 9.02
C ALA A 161 -4.61 -11.83 8.65
N ASP A 162 -4.08 -12.02 7.44
CA ASP A 162 -2.93 -11.26 6.96
C ASP A 162 -3.29 -9.79 6.75
N ILE A 163 -4.50 -9.49 6.23
CA ILE A 163 -4.99 -8.11 6.12
C ILE A 163 -5.12 -7.46 7.51
N ARG A 164 -5.68 -8.19 8.50
CA ARG A 164 -5.74 -7.70 9.90
C ARG A 164 -4.34 -7.42 10.45
N GLY A 165 -3.38 -8.30 10.18
CA GLY A 165 -1.98 -8.12 10.55
C GLY A 165 -1.37 -6.86 9.92
N LEU A 166 -1.62 -6.64 8.63
CA LEU A 166 -1.19 -5.45 7.91
C LEU A 166 -1.77 -4.16 8.50
N VAL A 167 -3.06 -4.14 8.84
CA VAL A 167 -3.69 -2.98 9.52
C VAL A 167 -2.99 -2.69 10.84
N LYS A 168 -2.86 -3.70 11.71
CA LYS A 168 -2.22 -3.55 13.02
C LYS A 168 -0.78 -3.03 12.89
N HIS A 169 -0.02 -3.58 11.94
CA HIS A 169 1.35 -3.16 11.67
C HIS A 169 1.40 -1.68 11.26
N MET A 170 0.62 -1.30 10.24
CA MET A 170 0.70 0.04 9.64
C MET A 170 0.18 1.15 10.55
N LEU A 171 -0.71 0.88 11.50
CA LEU A 171 -1.14 1.86 12.51
C LEU A 171 0.03 2.42 13.33
N SER A 172 1.05 1.61 13.62
CA SER A 172 2.23 2.11 14.34
C SER A 172 3.05 3.11 13.51
N TYR A 173 3.11 2.90 12.19
CA TYR A 173 3.81 3.79 11.25
C TYR A 173 3.01 5.07 10.99
N GLU A 174 1.68 4.98 10.95
CA GLU A 174 0.79 6.13 10.89
C GLU A 174 1.03 7.09 12.06
N ASN A 175 1.00 6.57 13.29
CA ASN A 175 1.23 7.36 14.50
C ASN A 175 2.64 7.98 14.51
N TRP A 176 3.66 7.17 14.23
CA TRP A 176 5.03 7.64 14.15
C TRP A 176 5.20 8.76 13.10
N LEU A 177 4.61 8.62 11.92
CA LEU A 177 4.74 9.61 10.87
C LEU A 177 4.07 10.94 11.25
N ALA A 178 2.96 10.90 11.99
CA ALA A 178 2.32 12.11 12.50
C ALA A 178 3.23 12.86 13.49
N GLU A 179 3.89 12.14 14.40
CA GLU A 179 4.88 12.69 15.34
C GLU A 179 6.11 13.25 14.60
N PHE A 180 6.66 12.48 13.67
CA PHE A 180 7.78 12.89 12.83
C PHE A 180 7.47 14.15 12.03
N THR A 181 6.26 14.24 11.46
CA THR A 181 5.78 15.43 10.75
C THR A 181 5.66 16.63 11.69
N SER A 182 5.15 16.43 12.91
CA SER A 182 5.06 17.48 13.94
C SER A 182 6.44 18.03 14.33
N MET A 183 7.44 17.14 14.48
CA MET A 183 8.83 17.52 14.71
C MET A 183 9.37 18.36 13.54
N ILE A 184 9.18 17.92 12.30
CA ILE A 184 9.65 18.65 11.10
C ILE A 184 9.01 20.03 10.97
N ILE A 185 7.73 20.17 11.31
CA ILE A 185 7.03 21.46 11.31
C ILE A 185 7.73 22.48 12.24
N LYS A 186 8.21 22.02 13.40
CA LYS A 186 8.81 22.88 14.43
C LYS A 186 10.26 23.28 14.18
N ILE A 187 10.96 22.62 13.24
CA ILE A 187 12.33 22.99 12.83
C ILE A 187 12.34 24.40 12.23
#